data_AF-A0A381V028-F1
#
_entry.id   AF-A0A381V028-F1
#
_cell.length_a   1.000
_cell.length_b   1.000
_cell.length_c   1.000
_cell.angle_alpha   90.00
_cell.angle_beta   90.00
_cell.angle_gamma   90.00
#
_symmetry.space_group_name_H-M   'P 1'
#
loop_
_entity.id
_entity.type
_entity.pdbx_description
1 polymer ?
#
loop_
_entity_poly.entity_id
_entity_poly.type
_entity_poly.pdbx_seq_one_letter_code
_entity_poly.pdbx_strand_id
1 'polypeptide(L)' 'MVDTFSVTNGAIDPILADVLKGNRDKVVGWIKGEPGSWGFLAGQAVTAVRLQSGRDLAEMERRLVWSRMWWWL' A
#
# COMPACT_ATOMS: atom_id res chain seq x y z
N MET A 1 11.29 6.83 23.72
CA MET A 1 10.71 5.51 23.43
C MET A 1 10.45 5.48 21.93
N VAL A 2 11.17 4.67 21.17
CA VAL A 2 10.88 4.52 19.73
C VAL A 2 9.64 3.66 19.63
N ASP A 3 8.54 4.25 19.16
CA ASP A 3 7.35 3.48 18.84
C ASP A 3 7.68 2.62 17.62
N THR A 4 7.86 1.32 17.83
CA THR A 4 8.13 0.38 16.74
C THR A 4 6.87 0.27 15.91
N PHE A 5 6.83 1.01 14.80
CA PHE A 5 5.74 0.94 13.84
C PHE A 5 5.49 -0.52 13.44
N SER A 6 4.35 -1.05 13.87
CA SER A 6 3.91 -2.40 13.53
C SER A 6 3.00 -2.35 12.33
N VAL A 7 3.41 -3.01 11.25
CA VAL A 7 2.65 -3.09 10.00
C VAL A 7 1.44 -4.00 10.20
N THR A 8 0.35 -3.39 10.64
CA THR A 8 -0.97 -4.01 10.84
C THR A 8 -1.99 -3.38 9.90
N ASN A 9 -3.10 -4.08 9.62
CA ASN A 9 -4.14 -3.56 8.73
C ASN A 9 -4.57 -2.13 9.09
N GLY A 10 -4.88 -1.87 10.36
CA GLY A 10 -5.30 -0.54 10.82
C GLY A 10 -4.22 0.53 10.70
N ALA A 11 -2.93 0.16 10.82
CA ALA A 11 -1.83 1.09 10.65
C ALA A 11 -1.58 1.45 9.18
N ILE A 12 -1.80 0.51 8.26
CA ILE A 12 -1.58 0.74 6.83
C ILE A 12 -2.82 1.29 6.12
N ASP A 13 -4.04 1.05 6.60
CA ASP A 13 -5.28 1.58 6.02
C ASP A 13 -5.20 3.08 5.68
N PRO A 14 -4.81 3.99 6.59
CA PRO A 14 -4.71 5.41 6.24
C PRO A 14 -3.63 5.70 5.18
N ILE A 15 -2.53 4.95 5.18
CA ILE A 15 -1.44 5.08 4.20
C ILE A 15 -1.91 4.64 2.81
N LEU A 16 -2.60 3.51 2.73
CA LEU A 16 -3.19 3.01 1.48
C LEU A 16 -4.22 3.99 0.95
N ALA A 17 -5.07 4.55 1.80
CA ALA A 17 -6.08 5.53 1.40
C ALA A 17 -5.42 6.77 0.78
N ASP A 18 -4.30 7.24 1.34
CA ASP A 18 -3.55 8.36 0.79
C ASP A 18 -2.96 8.03 -0.59
N VAL A 19 -2.34 6.85 -0.72
CA VAL A 19 -1.82 6.35 -2.00
C VAL A 19 -2.91 6.28 -3.07
N LEU A 20 -4.09 5.74 -2.74
CA LEU A 20 -5.20 5.68 -3.69
C LEU A 20 -5.73 7.07 -4.06
N LYS A 21 -5.82 7.98 -3.08
CA LYS A 21 -6.26 9.36 -3.32
C LYS A 21 -5.27 10.14 -4.19
N GLY A 22 -3.97 9.93 -4.02
CA GLY A 22 -2.92 10.54 -4.83
C GLY A 22 -2.82 9.96 -6.24
N ASN A 23 -3.25 8.71 -6.43
CA ASN A 23 -3.10 7.96 -7.69
C ASN A 23 -4.43 7.57 -8.33
N ARG A 24 -5.44 8.46 -8.29
CA ARG A 24 -6.81 8.18 -8.80
C ARG A 24 -6.84 7.68 -10.25
N ASP A 25 -5.98 8.20 -11.12
CA ASP A 25 -5.83 7.71 -12.50
C ASP A 25 -5.56 6.20 -12.54
N LYS A 26 -4.61 5.74 -11.72
CA LYS A 26 -4.24 4.33 -11.62
C LYS A 26 -5.27 3.48 -10.89
N VAL A 27 -6.05 4.06 -9.98
CA VAL A 27 -7.22 3.37 -9.41
C VAL A 27 -8.26 3.11 -10.49
N VAL A 28 -8.56 4.10 -11.32
CA VAL A 28 -9.49 3.92 -12.45
C VAL A 28 -8.94 2.91 -13.46
N GLY A 29 -7.65 2.99 -13.78
CA GLY A 29 -6.97 2.00 -14.62
C GLY A 29 -7.08 0.59 -14.05
N TRP A 30 -6.85 0.43 -12.74
CA TRP A 30 -6.98 -0.86 -12.06
C TRP A 30 -8.41 -1.41 -12.11
N ILE A 31 -9.42 -0.59 -11.84
CA ILE A 31 -10.84 -0.99 -11.95
C ILE A 31 -11.20 -1.41 -13.38
N LYS A 32 -10.59 -0.77 -14.39
CA LYS A 32 -10.75 -1.12 -15.80
C LYS A 32 -9.93 -2.34 -16.24
N GLY A 33 -9.12 -2.93 -15.36
CA GLY A 33 -8.23 -4.04 -15.69
C GLY A 33 -7.02 -3.63 -16.53
N GLU A 34 -6.61 -2.35 -16.50
CA GLU A 34 -5.45 -1.88 -17.23
C GLU A 34 -4.17 -2.52 -16.67
N PRO A 35 -3.36 -3.18 -17.53
CA PRO A 35 -2.14 -3.82 -17.09
C PRO A 35 -1.17 -2.80 -16.50
N GLY A 36 -0.54 -3.17 -15.39
CA GLY A 36 0.44 -2.31 -14.70
C GLY A 36 -0.15 -1.29 -13.72
N SER A 37 -1.45 -0.96 -13.80
CA SER A 37 -2.09 -0.05 -12.84
C SER A 37 -2.05 -0.59 -11.40
N TRP A 38 -2.39 -1.87 -11.21
CA TRP A 38 -2.28 -2.51 -9.89
C TRP A 38 -0.82 -2.61 -9.40
N GLY A 39 0.10 -3.02 -10.28
CA GLY A 39 1.52 -3.16 -9.92
C GLY A 39 2.15 -1.83 -9.50
N PHE A 40 1.77 -0.74 -10.16
CA PHE A 40 2.18 0.60 -9.78
C PHE A 40 1.65 1.00 -8.40
N LEU A 41 0.34 0.81 -8.15
CA LEU A 41 -0.29 1.11 -6.86
C LEU A 41 0.31 0.28 -5.72
N ALA A 42 0.53 -1.01 -5.95
CA ALA A 42 1.16 -1.92 -5.00
C ALA A 42 2.60 -1.49 -4.65
N GLY A 43 3.38 -1.04 -5.64
CA GLY A 43 4.73 -0.51 -5.42
C GLY A 43 4.74 0.80 -4.63
N GLN A 44 3.80 1.71 -4.94
CA GLN A 44 3.63 2.97 -4.21
C GLN A 44 3.21 2.71 -2.75
N ALA A 45 2.28 1.80 -2.51
CA ALA A 45 1.85 1.41 -1.18
C ALA A 45 3.00 0.84 -0.32
N VAL A 46 3.78 -0.08 -0.87
CA VAL A 46 4.96 -0.63 -0.18
C VAL A 46 5.97 0.47 0.14
N THR A 47 6.22 1.38 -0.82
CA THR A 47 7.15 2.51 -0.61
C THR A 47 6.65 3.45 0.50
N ALA A 48 5.35 3.77 0.51
CA ALA A 48 4.76 4.64 1.53
C ALA A 48 4.81 4.01 2.93
N VAL A 49 4.50 2.71 3.05
CA VAL A 49 4.59 1.98 4.32
C VAL A 49 6.04 1.84 4.78
N ARG A 50 7.00 1.65 3.86
CA ARG A 50 8.44 1.65 4.17
C ARG A 50 8.88 2.99 4.73
N LEU A 51 8.43 4.09 4.13
CA LEU A 51 8.76 5.44 4.58
C LEU A 51 8.22 5.70 6.00
N GLN A 52 6.98 5.30 6.28
CA GLN A 52 6.37 5.41 7.60
C GLN A 52 7.03 4.52 8.66
N SER A 53 7.43 3.31 8.27
CA SER A 53 8.09 2.36 9.19
C SER A 53 9.55 2.75 9.47
N GLY A 54 10.16 3.61 8.64
CA GLY A 54 11.55 4.03 8.76
C GLY A 54 12.57 2.90 8.53
N ARG A 55 12.12 1.72 8.07
CA ARG A 55 12.93 0.53 7.82
C ARG A 55 12.44 -0.22 6.58
N ASP A 56 13.26 -1.14 6.08
CA ASP A 56 12.81 -2.06 5.04
C ASP A 56 11.69 -2.98 5.55
N LEU A 57 10.73 -3.26 4.67
CA LEU A 57 9.60 -4.14 4.96
C LEU A 57 10.00 -5.59 4.71
N ALA A 58 9.72 -6.47 5.66
CA ALA A 58 9.83 -7.90 5.46
C ALA A 58 8.83 -8.36 4.39
N GLU A 59 9.09 -9.52 3.78
CA GLU A 59 8.22 -10.09 2.75
C GLU A 59 6.76 -10.25 3.25
N MET A 60 6.58 -10.70 4.50
CA MET A 60 5.25 -10.84 5.11
C MET A 60 4.52 -9.49 5.20
N GLU A 61 5.23 -8.41 5.50
CA GLU A 61 4.68 -7.05 5.60
C GLU A 61 4.28 -6.53 4.21
N ARG A 62 5.11 -6.77 3.19
CA ARG A 62 4.77 -6.45 1.79
C ARG A 62 3.52 -7.21 1.34
N ARG A 63 3.43 -8.51 1.68
CA ARG A 63 2.28 -9.34 1.33
C ARG A 63 1.01 -8.89 2.05
N LEU A 64 1.11 -8.40 3.28
CA LEU A 64 -0.01 -7.82 4.02
C LEU A 64 -0.51 -6.54 3.34
N VAL A 65 0.40 -5.67 2.91
CA VAL A 65 0.07 -4.46 2.12
C VAL A 65 -0.69 -4.81 0.84
N TRP A 66 -0.20 -5.78 0.07
CA TRP A 66 -0.87 -6.20 -1.17
C TRP A 66 -2.22 -6.84 -0.92
N SER A 67 -2.30 -7.73 0.07
CA SER A 67 -3.55 -8.38 0.46
C SER A 67 -4.56 -7.30 0.85
N ARG A 68 -4.17 -6.32 1.65
CA ARG A 68 -5.06 -5.26 2.09
C ARG A 68 -5.52 -4.36 0.94
N MET A 69 -4.64 -4.01 0.01
CA MET A 69 -5.05 -3.29 -1.21
C MET A 69 -6.08 -4.09 -2.00
N TRP A 70 -5.85 -5.39 -2.21
CA TRP A 70 -6.78 -6.24 -2.95
C TRP A 70 -8.16 -6.33 -2.30
N TRP A 71 -8.23 -6.27 -0.96
CA TRP A 71 -9.49 -6.26 -0.20
C TRP A 71 -10.36 -5.01 -0.39
N TRP A 72 -9.84 -3.94 -0.98
CA TRP A 72 -10.58 -2.70 -1.23
C TRP A 72 -11.22 -2.63 -2.62
N LEU A 73 -10.99 -3.64 -3.46
CA LEU A 73 -11.64 -3.82 -4.75
C LEU A 73 -12.83 -4.77 -4.60
#